data_AF-A0AAW2BXP1-F1
#
_entry.id   AF-A0AAW2BXP1-F1
#
_cell.length_a   1.000
_cell.length_b   1.000
_cell.length_c   1.000
_cell.angle_alpha   90.00
_cell.angle_beta   90.00
_cell.angle_gamma   90.00
#
_symmetry.space_group_name_H-M   'P 1'
#
loop_
_entity.id
_entity.type
_entity.pdbx_description
1 polymer ?
#
loop_
_entity_poly.entity_id
_entity_poly.type
_entity_poly.pdbx_seq_one_letter_code
_entity_poly.pdbx_strand_id
1 'polypeptide(L)'
;MRKMNNSCRSLLVILVMVGALEMLNFCGADPIDGFTLVPLTESNFELQKPYDIPLDHRYSIVNGVHRYGFVPNGTFGATVEQIHGAAHGATTLILRIYDKDMRYYSRDLVATDLYDKWFRLNS
;
A
#
# COMPACT_ATOMS: atom_id res chain seq x y z
N MET A 1 27.51 45.74 19.95
CA MET A 1 27.03 44.51 19.29
C MET A 1 27.86 43.33 19.78
N ARG A 2 27.30 42.39 20.55
CA ARG A 2 28.07 41.24 21.11
C ARG A 2 28.33 40.20 20.01
N LYS A 3 29.60 39.88 19.78
CA LYS A 3 30.03 38.88 18.78
C LYS A 3 29.73 37.49 19.33
N MET A 4 28.92 36.72 18.63
CA MET A 4 28.53 35.36 19.03
C MET A 4 29.76 34.45 19.02
N ASN A 5 30.06 33.79 20.15
CA ASN A 5 31.24 32.92 20.27
C ASN A 5 31.05 31.60 19.48
N ASN A 6 32.16 30.92 19.16
CA ASN A 6 32.13 29.73 18.31
C ASN A 6 31.30 28.58 18.91
N SER A 7 31.24 28.49 20.24
CA SER A 7 30.41 27.50 20.96
C SER A 7 28.92 27.75 20.72
N CYS A 8 28.47 29.00 20.83
CA CYS A 8 27.09 29.41 20.54
C CYS A 8 26.72 29.20 19.07
N ARG A 9 27.67 29.46 18.14
CA ARG A 9 27.46 29.21 16.71
C ARG A 9 27.30 27.72 16.42
N SER A 10 28.12 26.87 17.03
CA SER A 10 28.04 25.42 16.88
C SER A 10 26.73 24.85 17.43
N LEU A 11 26.30 25.30 18.61
CA LEU A 11 25.04 24.88 19.21
C LEU A 11 23.83 25.27 18.33
N LEU A 12 23.86 26.47 17.74
CA LEU A 12 22.81 26.94 16.82
C LEU A 12 22.72 26.05 15.57
N VAL A 13 23.88 25.65 15.01
CA VAL A 13 23.92 24.75 13.86
C VAL A 13 23.35 23.37 14.21
N ILE A 14 23.69 22.82 15.37
CA ILE A 14 23.15 21.53 15.83
C ILE A 14 21.62 21.61 15.98
N LEU A 15 21.10 22.67 16.58
CA LEU A 15 19.66 22.85 16.76
C LEU A 15 18.91 22.92 15.41
N VAL A 16 19.48 23.63 14.44
CA VAL A 16 18.93 23.72 13.07
C VAL A 16 18.96 22.37 12.38
N MET A 17 20.04 21.60 12.52
CA MET A 17 20.16 20.28 11.91
C MET A 17 19.22 19.24 12.55
N VAL A 18 19.02 19.29 13.87
CA VAL A 18 18.05 18.42 14.56
C VAL A 18 16.61 18.79 14.18
N GLY A 19 16.28 20.08 14.11
CA GLY A 19 14.98 20.53 13.63
C GLY A 19 14.74 20.18 12.15
N ALA A 20 15.77 20.25 11.31
CA ALA A 20 15.70 19.81 9.92
C ALA A 20 15.55 18.28 9.79
N LEU A 21 16.11 17.51 10.73
CA LEU A 21 15.94 16.05 10.78
C LEU A 21 14.49 15.67 11.11
N GLU A 22 13.81 16.43 11.97
CA GLU A 22 12.38 16.22 12.25
C GLU A 22 11.48 16.60 11.06
N MET A 23 11.92 17.53 10.20
CA MET A 23 11.25 17.89 8.94
C MET A 23 11.49 16.89 7.80
N LEU A 24 12.44 15.96 7.95
CA LEU A 24 12.62 14.79 7.07
C LEU A 24 11.67 13.64 7.42
N ASN A 25 10.79 13.80 8.42
CA ASN A 25 9.60 12.97 8.51
C ASN A 25 8.78 13.21 7.25
N PHE A 26 8.91 12.30 6.28
CA PHE A 26 8.03 12.21 5.13
C PHE A 26 6.59 12.30 5.64
N CYS A 27 5.93 13.44 5.40
CA CYS A 27 4.48 13.55 5.52
C CYS A 27 3.90 12.76 4.35
N GLY A 28 3.88 11.43 4.47
CA GLY A 28 3.01 10.60 3.68
C GLY A 28 1.62 10.83 4.23
N ALA A 29 0.81 11.65 3.56
CA ALA A 29 -0.63 11.63 3.77
C ALA A 29 -1.08 10.17 3.73
N ASP A 30 -1.87 9.72 4.71
CA ASP A 30 -2.37 8.35 4.67
C ASP A 30 -3.21 8.21 3.39
N PRO A 31 -2.86 7.32 2.45
CA PRO A 31 -3.60 7.21 1.19
C PRO A 31 -5.04 6.73 1.37
N ILE A 32 -5.45 6.41 2.60
CA ILE A 32 -6.82 6.08 2.97
C ILE A 32 -7.52 7.17 3.81
N ASP A 33 -6.94 8.37 3.92
CA ASP A 33 -7.61 9.51 4.55
C ASP A 33 -8.86 9.93 3.74
N GLY A 34 -9.99 10.09 4.43
CA GLY A 34 -11.29 10.38 3.81
C GLY A 34 -12.08 9.18 3.29
N PHE A 35 -11.60 7.94 3.44
CA PHE A 35 -12.31 6.72 3.02
C PHE A 35 -13.04 6.04 4.19
N THR A 36 -14.26 5.52 3.93
CA THR A 36 -15.02 4.74 4.92
C THR A 36 -14.75 3.24 4.71
N LEU A 37 -14.44 2.52 5.79
CA LEU A 37 -14.19 1.09 5.73
C LEU A 37 -15.47 0.31 5.47
N VAL A 38 -15.46 -0.55 4.46
CA VAL A 38 -16.50 -1.58 4.26
C VAL A 38 -15.98 -2.89 4.85
N PRO A 39 -16.74 -3.62 5.71
CA PRO A 39 -16.31 -4.92 6.21
C PRO A 39 -16.20 -5.96 5.08
N LEU A 40 -15.13 -6.75 5.07
CA LEU A 40 -15.09 -7.96 4.26
C LEU A 40 -15.96 -9.05 4.89
N THR A 41 -16.77 -9.68 4.07
CA THR A 41 -17.55 -10.88 4.38
C THR A 41 -17.26 -11.92 3.31
N GLU A 42 -17.43 -13.20 3.61
CA GLU A 42 -17.25 -14.26 2.59
C GLU A 42 -18.13 -14.06 1.35
N SER A 43 -19.25 -13.35 1.49
CA SER A 43 -20.16 -13.01 0.39
C SER A 43 -19.69 -11.86 -0.51
N ASN A 44 -18.69 -11.07 -0.09
CA ASN A 44 -18.16 -9.95 -0.88
C ASN A 44 -16.66 -10.11 -1.21
N PHE A 45 -16.04 -11.18 -0.72
CA PHE A 45 -14.62 -11.47 -0.92
C PHE A 45 -14.39 -12.97 -1.11
N GLU A 46 -14.31 -13.40 -2.37
CA GLU A 46 -13.94 -14.76 -2.73
C GLU A 46 -12.44 -14.86 -3.02
N LEU A 47 -11.67 -15.31 -2.03
CA LEU A 47 -10.25 -15.61 -2.22
C LEU A 47 -10.10 -16.99 -2.85
N GLN A 48 -9.80 -17.04 -4.16
CA GLN A 48 -9.60 -18.31 -4.86
C GLN A 48 -8.28 -18.98 -4.42
N LYS A 49 -8.42 -20.06 -3.65
CA LYS A 49 -7.39 -21.05 -3.32
C LYS A 49 -7.86 -22.42 -3.85
N PRO A 50 -6.97 -23.33 -4.31
CA PRO A 50 -5.51 -23.32 -4.17
C PRO A 50 -4.77 -22.62 -5.32
N TYR A 51 -3.55 -22.18 -5.05
CA TYR A 51 -2.69 -21.51 -6.04
C TYR A 51 -2.00 -22.49 -7.03
N ASP A 52 -2.21 -23.79 -6.85
CA ASP A 52 -1.56 -24.89 -7.58
C ASP A 52 -2.47 -25.57 -8.62
N ILE A 53 -3.43 -24.82 -9.18
CA ILE A 53 -4.29 -25.35 -10.25
C ILE A 53 -3.52 -25.26 -11.59
N PRO A 54 -3.55 -26.29 -12.44
CA PRO A 54 -2.97 -26.22 -13.79
C PRO A 54 -3.38 -24.97 -14.55
N LEU A 55 -2.48 -24.49 -15.41
CA LEU A 55 -2.56 -23.21 -16.11
C LEU A 55 -3.96 -23.00 -16.72
N ASP A 56 -4.41 -23.92 -17.55
CA ASP A 56 -5.72 -24.00 -18.20
C ASP A 56 -6.94 -23.93 -17.27
N HIS A 57 -6.83 -24.41 -16.03
CA HIS A 57 -7.91 -24.36 -15.03
C HIS A 57 -7.91 -23.07 -14.20
N ARG A 58 -6.84 -22.26 -14.28
CA ARG A 58 -6.78 -20.91 -13.66
C ARG A 58 -7.35 -19.82 -14.55
N TYR A 59 -7.65 -20.05 -15.83
CA TYR A 59 -8.11 -19.00 -16.73
C TYR A 59 -9.61 -19.09 -17.00
N SER A 60 -10.33 -18.04 -16.64
CA SER A 60 -11.53 -17.65 -17.37
C SER A 60 -11.10 -16.62 -18.40
N ILE A 61 -11.07 -17.02 -19.67
CA ILE A 61 -10.80 -16.09 -20.76
C ILE A 61 -12.10 -15.34 -21.04
N VAL A 62 -12.24 -14.16 -20.46
CA VAL A 62 -13.34 -13.25 -20.83
C VAL A 62 -12.83 -12.42 -22.01
N ASN A 63 -13.32 -12.75 -23.21
CA ASN A 63 -13.04 -12.01 -24.44
C ASN A 63 -11.55 -11.84 -24.80
N GLY A 64 -10.68 -12.76 -24.37
CA GLY A 64 -9.26 -12.76 -24.72
C GLY A 64 -8.36 -11.84 -23.89
N VAL A 65 -8.88 -11.19 -22.83
CA VAL A 65 -8.11 -10.25 -22.00
C VAL A 65 -7.65 -10.91 -20.70
N HIS A 66 -6.36 -10.76 -20.40
CA HIS A 66 -5.73 -11.23 -19.17
C HIS A 66 -5.43 -10.05 -18.23
N ARG A 67 -5.67 -10.20 -16.92
CA ARG A 67 -5.37 -9.17 -15.90
C ARG A 67 -4.38 -9.72 -14.87
N TYR A 68 -3.25 -9.03 -14.70
CA TYR A 68 -2.18 -9.41 -13.78
C TYR A 68 -1.62 -8.19 -13.06
N GLY A 69 -1.06 -8.41 -11.87
CA GLY A 69 -0.24 -7.45 -11.13
C GLY A 69 1.20 -7.96 -10.96
N PHE A 70 2.14 -7.03 -10.91
CA PHE A 70 3.54 -7.26 -10.54
C PHE A 70 4.00 -6.11 -9.66
N VAL A 71 4.60 -6.43 -8.52
CA VAL A 71 5.13 -5.43 -7.59
C VAL A 71 6.61 -5.68 -7.38
N PRO A 72 7.50 -4.73 -7.76
CA PRO A 72 8.93 -4.85 -7.52
C PRO A 72 9.27 -4.86 -6.03
N ASN A 73 10.30 -5.62 -5.66
CA ASN A 73 10.85 -5.57 -4.31
C ASN A 73 11.31 -4.14 -3.93
N GLY A 74 11.10 -3.78 -2.67
CA GLY A 74 11.30 -2.42 -2.15
C GLY A 74 10.06 -1.51 -2.24
N THR A 75 8.97 -1.97 -2.87
CA THR A 75 7.72 -1.20 -2.95
C THR A 75 6.94 -1.28 -1.63
N PHE A 76 6.76 -0.18 -0.92
CA PHE A 76 6.02 -0.16 0.35
C PHE A 76 4.73 0.66 0.27
N GLY A 77 3.60 0.06 0.67
CA GLY A 77 2.31 0.74 0.80
C GLY A 77 1.59 1.05 -0.50
N ALA A 78 2.03 0.46 -1.62
CA ALA A 78 1.39 0.65 -2.92
C ALA A 78 -0.03 0.04 -2.94
N THR A 79 -0.98 0.77 -3.51
CA THR A 79 -2.31 0.27 -3.82
C THR A 79 -2.25 -0.55 -5.10
N VAL A 80 -2.67 -1.81 -5.01
CA VAL A 80 -2.66 -2.78 -6.11
C VAL A 80 -4.01 -2.82 -6.83
N GLU A 81 -5.11 -2.71 -6.09
CA GLU A 81 -6.46 -2.65 -6.64
C GLU A 81 -7.38 -1.79 -5.75
N GLN A 82 -8.31 -1.09 -6.39
CA GLN A 82 -9.32 -0.28 -5.73
C GLN A 82 -10.66 -0.37 -6.47
N ILE A 83 -11.75 -0.61 -5.75
CA ILE A 83 -13.12 -0.57 -6.28
C ILE A 83 -13.88 0.59 -5.62
N HIS A 84 -14.46 1.48 -6.43
CA HIS A 84 -15.22 2.63 -5.96
C HIS A 84 -16.73 2.41 -6.18
N GLY A 85 -17.56 2.49 -5.13
CA GLY A 85 -18.97 2.12 -5.28
C GLY A 85 -19.96 2.45 -4.15
N ALA A 86 -19.64 3.24 -3.13
CA ALA A 86 -20.64 3.59 -2.11
C ALA A 86 -21.43 4.87 -2.48
N ALA A 87 -22.75 4.84 -2.28
CA ALA A 87 -23.65 5.98 -2.51
C ALA A 87 -23.35 7.19 -1.60
N HIS A 88 -22.74 6.93 -0.44
CA HIS A 88 -22.20 7.94 0.48
C HIS A 88 -20.82 7.46 0.96
N GLY A 89 -19.75 8.03 0.39
CA GLY A 89 -18.37 7.76 0.82
C GLY A 89 -17.59 6.89 -0.17
N ALA A 90 -16.42 7.37 -0.53
CA ALA A 90 -15.54 6.74 -1.51
C ALA A 90 -15.07 5.35 -1.05
N THR A 91 -15.12 4.39 -1.98
CA THR A 91 -14.40 3.09 -1.99
C THR A 91 -14.97 1.93 -1.17
N THR A 92 -15.21 0.81 -1.86
CA THR A 92 -15.75 -0.46 -1.31
C THR A 92 -14.65 -1.48 -1.00
N LEU A 93 -13.54 -1.50 -1.74
CA LEU A 93 -12.43 -2.45 -1.53
C LEU A 93 -11.09 -1.83 -1.93
N ILE A 94 -10.06 -2.04 -1.11
CA ILE A 94 -8.66 -1.64 -1.40
C ILE A 94 -7.72 -2.80 -1.07
N LEU A 95 -6.90 -3.22 -2.03
CA LEU A 95 -5.78 -4.13 -1.82
C LEU A 95 -4.48 -3.34 -1.84
N ARG A 96 -3.69 -3.43 -0.77
CA ARG A 96 -2.38 -2.76 -0.65
C ARG A 96 -1.30 -3.77 -0.32
N ILE A 97 -0.08 -3.51 -0.75
CA ILE A 97 1.07 -4.36 -0.46
C ILE A 97 2.01 -3.67 0.53
N TYR A 98 2.39 -4.38 1.59
CA TYR A 98 3.28 -3.92 2.63
C TYR A 98 4.24 -5.05 2.97
N ASP A 99 5.54 -4.79 2.83
CA ASP A 99 6.59 -5.78 3.12
C ASP A 99 6.21 -7.15 2.55
N LYS A 100 6.18 -7.26 1.21
CA LYS A 100 5.80 -8.41 0.35
C LYS A 100 4.39 -8.98 0.54
N ASP A 101 3.65 -8.54 1.55
CA ASP A 101 2.35 -9.09 1.90
C ASP A 101 1.22 -8.18 1.42
N MET A 102 0.22 -8.78 0.78
CA MET A 102 -1.00 -8.10 0.39
C MET A 102 -2.00 -8.10 1.53
N ARG A 103 -2.59 -6.92 1.76
CA ARG A 103 -3.58 -6.68 2.80
C ARG A 103 -4.83 -6.03 2.24
N TYR A 104 -5.96 -6.34 2.85
CA TYR A 104 -7.16 -5.55 2.73
C TYR A 104 -6.98 -4.27 3.53
N TYR A 105 -7.02 -3.12 2.84
CA TYR A 105 -6.56 -1.85 3.39
C TYR A 105 -5.16 -2.00 4.02
N SER A 106 -5.03 -1.77 5.33
CA SER A 106 -3.78 -1.97 6.09
C SER A 106 -3.89 -3.10 7.12
N ARG A 107 -5.01 -3.83 7.15
CA ARG A 107 -5.38 -4.72 8.26
C ARG A 107 -5.21 -6.18 7.89
N ASP A 108 -6.20 -6.73 7.20
CA ASP A 108 -6.35 -8.17 7.07
C ASP A 108 -5.39 -8.71 6.01
N LEU A 109 -4.64 -9.76 6.36
CA LEU A 109 -3.70 -10.41 5.45
C LEU A 109 -4.47 -11.21 4.39
N VAL A 110 -4.23 -10.89 3.13
CA VAL A 110 -4.88 -11.55 1.98
C VAL A 110 -3.95 -12.60 1.37
N ALA A 111 -2.67 -12.25 1.18
CA ALA A 111 -1.66 -13.12 0.61
C ALA A 111 -0.25 -12.66 1.03
N THR A 112 0.72 -13.56 1.02
CA THR A 112 2.09 -13.29 1.46
C THR A 112 3.09 -13.49 0.34
N ASP A 113 4.27 -12.88 0.47
CA ASP A 113 5.44 -13.15 -0.38
C ASP A 113 5.19 -12.92 -1.89
N LEU A 114 4.65 -11.74 -2.24
CA LEU A 114 4.25 -11.39 -3.61
C LEU A 114 5.23 -10.49 -4.38
N TYR A 115 6.29 -9.97 -3.76
CA TYR A 115 7.29 -9.19 -4.48
C TYR A 115 7.96 -10.02 -5.58
N ASP A 116 8.26 -9.35 -6.69
CA ASP A 116 8.91 -9.90 -7.88
C ASP A 116 8.18 -11.12 -8.48
N LYS A 117 6.88 -11.26 -8.19
CA LYS A 117 6.02 -12.33 -8.69
C LYS A 117 4.79 -11.77 -9.39
N TRP A 118 4.41 -12.43 -10.47
CA TRP A 118 3.14 -12.17 -11.14
C TRP A 118 2.00 -12.82 -10.36
N PHE A 119 0.96 -12.04 -10.09
CA PHE A 119 -0.27 -12.54 -9.46
C PHE A 119 -1.51 -12.10 -10.24
N ARG A 120 -2.60 -12.83 -10.06
CA ARG A 120 -3.90 -12.54 -10.70
C ARG A 120 -4.76 -11.76 -9.73
N LEU A 121 -5.45 -10.75 -10.26
CA LEU A 121 -6.53 -10.03 -9.58
C LEU A 121 -7.83 -10.38 -10.30
N ASN A 122 -8.85 -10.74 -9.53
CA ASN A 122 -10.19 -11.00 -10.06
C ASN A 122 -11.02 -9.74 -9.86
N SER A 123 -11.09 -8.92 -10.92
CA SER A 123 -11.99 -7.77 -11.03
C SER A 123 -13.28 -8.15 -11.74
#